data_AF-A0A6A5QDI9-F1
#
_entry.id   AF-A0A6A5QDI9-F1
#
_cell.length_a   1.000
_cell.length_b   1.000
_cell.length_c   1.000
_cell.angle_alpha   90.00
_cell.angle_beta   90.00
_cell.angle_gamma   90.00
#
_symmetry.space_group_name_H-M   'P 1'
#
loop_
_entity.id
_entity.type
_entity.pdbx_description
1 polymer ?
#
loop_
_entity_poly.entity_id
_entity_poly.type
_entity_poly.pdbx_seq_one_letter_code
_entity_poly.pdbx_strand_id
1 'polypeptide(L)' 'MSATGDKSHIKNANAAAKDAGHNNFSAFLLSYGLKIWNEEDFEEGKAILRGMGYNIN' A
#
# COMPACT_ATOMS: atom_id res chain seq x y z
N MET A 1 14.98 -10.96 14.80
CA MET A 1 14.47 -10.73 13.44
C MET A 1 14.08 -9.27 13.33
N SER A 2 14.97 -8.39 12.89
CA SER A 2 14.70 -6.95 12.82
C SER A 2 15.03 -6.45 11.42
N ALA A 3 14.01 -6.42 10.58
CA ALA A 3 14.05 -5.75 9.28
C ALA A 3 12.83 -4.82 9.13
N THR A 4 12.30 -4.29 10.23
CA THR A 4 11.40 -3.13 10.17
C THR A 4 12.27 -1.90 9.96
N GLY A 5 12.89 -1.83 8.77
CA GLY A 5 13.44 -0.57 8.28
C GLY A 5 12.31 0.45 8.25
N ASP A 6 12.60 1.67 8.67
CA ASP A 6 11.62 2.76 8.71
C ASP A 6 10.90 2.86 7.36
N LYS A 7 9.61 2.50 7.31
CA LYS A 7 8.78 2.47 6.08
C LYS A 7 8.22 3.84 5.71
N SER A 8 8.45 4.85 6.54
CA SER A 8 7.90 6.19 6.37
C SER A 8 8.55 6.97 5.23
N HIS A 9 9.70 6.52 4.73
CA HIS A 9 10.33 7.10 3.54
C HIS A 9 9.59 6.76 2.24
N ILE A 10 8.78 5.69 2.23
CA ILE A 10 8.01 5.27 1.06
C ILE A 10 6.69 6.05 1.01
N LYS A 11 6.60 6.96 0.03
CA LYS A 11 5.45 7.86 -0.14
C LYS A 11 4.49 7.49 -1.26
N ASN A 12 4.85 6.51 -2.08
CA ASN A 12 4.08 6.12 -3.25
C ASN A 12 3.37 4.78 -3.02
N ALA A 13 2.07 4.72 -3.31
CA ALA A 13 1.25 3.52 -3.14
C ALA A 13 1.79 2.30 -3.88
N ASN A 14 2.34 2.48 -5.09
CA ASN A 14 2.91 1.40 -5.86
C ASN A 14 4.24 0.88 -5.28
N ALA A 15 5.07 1.78 -4.73
CA ALA A 15 6.31 1.39 -4.05
C ALA A 15 6.01 0.68 -2.72
N ALA A 16 5.04 1.17 -1.96
CA ALA A 16 4.61 0.55 -0.72
C ALA A 16 3.96 -0.83 -0.95
N ALA A 17 3.14 -0.98 -2.00
CA ALA A 17 2.60 -2.28 -2.40
C ALA A 17 3.72 -3.28 -2.75
N LYS A 18 4.78 -2.82 -3.43
CA LYS A 18 5.97 -3.65 -3.74
C LYS A 18 6.74 -4.05 -2.49
N ASP A 19 6.97 -3.13 -1.57
CA ASP A 19 7.59 -3.42 -0.28
C ASP A 19 6.74 -4.40 0.55
N ALA A 20 5.40 -4.31 0.44
CA ALA A 20 4.46 -5.25 1.04
C ALA A 20 4.38 -6.62 0.34
N GLY A 21 5.14 -6.84 -0.75
CA GLY A 21 5.22 -8.12 -1.45
C GLY A 21 4.28 -8.28 -2.65
N HIS A 22 3.67 -7.20 -3.13
CA HIS A 22 2.78 -7.22 -4.30
C HIS A 22 3.47 -6.65 -5.55
N ASN A 23 3.05 -7.07 -6.74
CA ASN A 23 3.66 -6.58 -7.99
C ASN A 23 3.43 -5.06 -8.21
N ASN A 24 2.26 -4.57 -7.83
CA ASN A 24 1.85 -3.17 -7.97
C ASN A 24 0.66 -2.86 -7.02
N PHE A 25 0.27 -1.58 -6.96
CA PHE A 25 -0.84 -1.16 -6.11
C PHE A 25 -2.18 -1.82 -6.51
N SER A 26 -2.44 -2.05 -7.80
CA SER A 26 -3.66 -2.75 -8.24
C SER A 26 -3.73 -4.18 -7.70
N ALA A 27 -2.63 -4.91 -7.73
CA ALA A 27 -2.53 -6.27 -7.22
C ALA A 27 -2.67 -6.31 -5.69
N PHE A 28 -2.18 -5.29 -5.01
CA PHE A 28 -2.42 -5.08 -3.58
C PHE A 28 -3.92 -4.84 -3.32
N LEU A 29 -4.55 -3.89 -4.01
CA LEU A 29 -5.99 -3.63 -3.87
C LEU A 29 -6.81 -4.92 -4.09
N LEU A 30 -6.53 -5.66 -5.16
CA LEU A 30 -7.21 -6.91 -5.48
C LEU A 30 -7.05 -7.97 -4.38
N SER A 31 -5.93 -8.02 -3.67
CA SER A 31 -5.76 -8.97 -2.55
C SER A 31 -6.64 -8.63 -1.34
N TYR A 32 -7.08 -7.37 -1.22
CA TYR A 32 -8.05 -6.91 -0.22
C TYR A 32 -9.49 -6.86 -0.77
N GLY A 33 -9.72 -7.31 -2.00
CA GLY A 33 -11.04 -7.24 -2.66
C GLY A 33 -11.42 -5.84 -3.16
N LEU A 34 -10.47 -4.91 -3.18
CA LEU A 34 -10.63 -3.51 -3.58
C LEU A 34 -10.40 -3.34 -5.09
N LYS A 35 -11.11 -2.40 -5.72
CA LYS A 35 -11.03 -2.12 -7.16
C LYS A 35 -10.33 -0.79 -7.42
N ILE A 36 -9.27 -0.81 -8.24
CA ILE A 36 -8.50 0.40 -8.55
C ILE A 36 -9.29 1.51 -9.26
N TRP A 37 -10.36 1.17 -9.97
CA TRP A 37 -11.22 2.14 -10.65
C TRP A 37 -12.31 2.73 -9.75
N ASN A 38 -12.48 2.21 -8.53
CA ASN A 38 -13.33 2.82 -7.52
C ASN A 38 -12.48 3.73 -6.66
N GLU A 39 -12.85 5.01 -6.58
CA GLU A 39 -12.11 6.02 -5.82
C GLU A 39 -12.14 5.72 -4.31
N GLU A 40 -13.26 5.23 -3.79
CA GLU A 40 -13.38 4.85 -2.37
C GLU A 40 -12.41 3.72 -2.03
N ASP A 41 -12.40 2.66 -2.85
CA ASP A 41 -11.49 1.52 -2.72
C ASP A 41 -10.02 1.94 -2.87
N PHE A 42 -9.73 2.93 -3.71
CA PHE A 42 -8.39 3.48 -3.91
C PHE A 42 -7.90 4.20 -2.64
N GLU A 43 -8.73 5.05 -2.04
CA GLU A 43 -8.42 5.71 -0.76
C GLU A 43 -8.29 4.70 0.38
N GLU A 44 -9.15 3.68 0.42
CA GLU A 44 -9.08 2.62 1.41
C GLU A 44 -7.77 1.83 1.31
N GLY A 45 -7.31 1.49 0.10
CA GLY A 45 -6.01 0.86 -0.08
C GLY A 45 -4.85 1.72 0.39
N LYS A 46 -4.90 3.03 0.20
CA LYS A 46 -3.89 3.95 0.75
C LYS A 46 -3.96 3.98 2.28
N ALA A 47 -5.16 3.95 2.86
CA ALA A 47 -5.34 3.89 4.32
C ALA A 47 -4.76 2.60 4.93
N ILE A 48 -4.94 1.45 4.27
CA ILE A 48 -4.33 0.18 4.70
C ILE A 48 -2.80 0.30 4.70
N LEU A 49 -2.21 0.83 3.63
CA LEU A 49 -0.75 1.03 3.58
C LEU A 49 -0.27 2.03 4.65
N ARG A 50 -1.04 3.09 4.94
CA ARG A 50 -0.75 3.99 6.06
C ARG A 50 -0.77 3.25 7.40
N GLY A 51 -1.74 2.37 7.61
CA GLY A 51 -1.82 1.50 8.80
C GLY A 51 -0.64 0.53 8.92
N MET A 52 -0.02 0.12 7.81
CA MET A 52 1.21 -0.69 7.78
C MET A 52 2.49 0.11 8.07
N GLY A 53 2.39 1.43 8.25
CA GLY A 53 3.52 2.31 8.55
C GLY A 53 4.13 3.01 7.33
N TYR A 54 3.50 2.94 6.15
CA TYR A 54 3.92 3.70 4.97
C TYR A 54 3.39 5.13 5.03
N ASN A 55 4.19 6.14 4.66
CA ASN A 55 3.76 7.54 4.69
C ASN A 55 3.25 8.00 3.32
N ILE A 56 2.13 7.44 2.88
CA ILE A 56 1.58 7.69 1.54
C ILE A 56 0.84 9.02 1.52
N ASN A 57 1.23 9.91 0.60
CA ASN A 57 0.60 11.22 0.42
C ASN A 57 -0.57 11.13 -0.57
#